data_AF-A0AAD9RS06-F1
#
_entry.id   AF-A0AAD9RS06-F1
#
_cell.length_a   1.000
_cell.length_b   1.000
_cell.length_c   1.000
_cell.angle_alpha   90.00
_cell.angle_beta   90.00
_cell.angle_gamma   90.00
#
_symmetry.space_group_name_H-M   'P 1'
#
loop_
_entity.id
_entity.type
_entity.pdbx_description
1 polymer ?
#
loop_
_entity_poly.entity_id
_entity_poly.type
_entity_poly.pdbx_seq_one_letter_code
_entity_poly.pdbx_strand_id
1 'polypeptide(L)'
;MKLKFEFRSVASPKDSKTTVVAITSLITEQGERYAIPDELIYADFHEELRNTDAFKKVRNSLGKRQDEMKIWITLSKELQKTYLDEEGSIQFGGKYLKQTCQEDTKEHSNLTKILEKLVEKSDKKEEEKNLKHIVDKFILEKFNYKTSNVRQWLDTFEKECGRFKIERDETKIELLRLFLDGVGQDWYISTVIKEEHENNWQRWKQVLIETFSNKRWSNRTYAHYFRYKEG
;
A
#
# COMPACT_ATOMS: atom_id res chain seq x y z
N MET A 1 -7.10 -24.99 15.23
CA MET A 1 -7.11 -23.71 14.52
C MET A 1 -5.93 -22.86 14.96
N LYS A 2 -5.27 -22.20 14.01
CA LYS A 2 -4.12 -21.33 14.26
C LYS A 2 -4.31 -20.00 13.56
N LEU A 3 -3.74 -18.92 14.11
CA LEU A 3 -3.61 -17.64 13.42
C LEU A 3 -2.14 -17.24 13.40
N LYS A 4 -1.71 -16.56 12.33
CA LYS A 4 -0.39 -15.94 12.26
C LYS A 4 -0.51 -14.51 12.75
N PHE A 5 0.20 -14.17 13.81
CA PHE A 5 0.21 -12.83 14.37
C PHE A 5 1.43 -12.07 13.84
N GLU A 6 1.23 -10.82 13.41
CA GLU A 6 2.29 -9.91 13.01
C GLU A 6 2.59 -8.91 14.11
N PHE A 7 3.78 -9.02 14.66
CA PHE A 7 4.29 -8.18 15.74
C PHE A 7 5.29 -7.16 15.21
N ARG A 8 5.30 -5.97 15.81
CA ARG A 8 6.27 -4.92 15.52
C ARG A 8 6.70 -4.20 16.80
N SER A 9 7.98 -3.90 16.91
CA SER A 9 8.50 -3.00 17.93
C SER A 9 8.26 -1.54 17.54
N VAL A 10 7.41 -0.83 18.29
CA VAL A 10 7.03 0.57 18.02
C VAL A 10 7.32 1.46 19.22
N ALA A 11 7.24 2.78 19.03
CA ALA A 11 7.29 3.72 20.14
C ALA A 11 6.09 3.50 21.06
N SER A 12 6.28 3.64 22.38
CA SER A 12 5.15 3.76 23.28
C SER A 12 4.37 5.06 22.97
N PRO A 13 3.02 5.01 23.00
CA PRO A 13 2.21 6.22 22.85
C PRO A 13 2.33 7.15 24.06
N LYS A 14 2.82 6.64 25.21
CA LYS A 14 3.01 7.40 26.45
C LYS A 14 4.39 8.05 26.54
N ASP A 15 5.41 7.39 26.00
CA ASP A 15 6.79 7.88 26.02
C ASP A 15 7.54 7.43 24.76
N SER A 16 7.96 8.38 23.93
CA SER A 16 8.64 8.11 22.67
C SER A 16 10.00 7.45 22.82
N LYS A 17 10.62 7.47 24.01
CA LYS A 17 11.90 6.79 24.29
C LYS A 17 11.72 5.31 24.60
N THR A 18 10.53 4.92 25.04
CA THR A 18 10.20 3.53 25.35
C THR A 18 9.75 2.79 24.10
N THR A 19 10.24 1.57 23.91
CA THR A 19 9.80 0.66 22.84
C THR A 19 8.81 -0.36 23.40
N VAL A 20 7.70 -0.55 22.71
CA VAL A 20 6.65 -1.52 23.07
C VAL A 20 6.34 -2.43 21.89
N VAL A 21 5.78 -3.61 22.18
CA VAL A 21 5.33 -4.54 21.15
C VAL A 21 3.92 -4.17 20.72
N ALA A 22 3.70 -4.05 19.41
CA ALA A 22 2.40 -3.89 18.80
C ALA A 22 2.06 -5.11 17.94
N ILE A 23 0.79 -5.50 17.94
CA ILE A 23 0.18 -6.52 17.10
C ILE A 23 -0.59 -5.78 16.01
N THR A 24 -0.08 -5.86 14.79
CA THR A 24 -0.55 -5.00 13.68
C THR A 24 -1.56 -5.71 12.79
N SER A 25 -1.44 -7.03 12.65
CA SER A 25 -2.38 -7.82 11.86
C SER A 25 -2.37 -9.30 12.24
N LEU A 26 -3.42 -9.98 11.80
CA LEU A 26 -3.63 -11.41 11.90
C LEU A 26 -3.73 -11.99 10.50
N ILE A 27 -3.24 -13.21 10.29
CA ILE A 27 -3.37 -13.93 9.03
C ILE A 27 -3.96 -15.31 9.31
N THR A 28 -5.01 -15.68 8.57
CA THR A 28 -5.68 -16.98 8.69
C THR A 28 -4.85 -18.08 8.01
N GLU A 29 -5.18 -19.35 8.27
CA GLU A 29 -4.52 -20.50 7.61
C GLU A 29 -4.70 -20.47 6.08
N GLN A 30 -5.71 -19.76 5.60
CA GLN A 30 -6.01 -19.50 4.18
C GLN A 30 -5.20 -18.32 3.59
N GLY A 31 -4.42 -17.60 4.41
CA GLY A 31 -3.59 -16.48 3.96
C GLY A 31 -4.28 -15.12 4.02
N GLU A 32 -5.53 -15.05 4.45
CA GLU A 32 -6.28 -13.80 4.54
C GLU A 32 -5.76 -12.94 5.69
N ARG A 33 -5.42 -11.67 5.40
CA ARG A 33 -4.89 -10.74 6.40
C ARG A 33 -5.97 -9.81 6.93
N TYR A 34 -5.98 -9.61 8.23
CA TYR A 34 -6.90 -8.73 8.95
C TYR A 34 -6.09 -7.75 9.79
N ALA A 35 -6.28 -6.44 9.57
CA ALA A 35 -5.58 -5.42 10.33
C ALA A 35 -6.24 -5.20 11.71
N ILE A 36 -5.40 -5.02 12.73
CA ILE A 36 -5.86 -4.57 14.04
C ILE A 36 -6.02 -3.04 13.99
N PRO A 37 -7.11 -2.46 14.53
CA PRO A 37 -7.28 -1.01 14.56
C PRO A 37 -6.13 -0.32 15.29
N ASP A 38 -5.67 0.83 14.77
CA ASP A 38 -4.49 1.57 15.28
C ASP A 38 -4.58 1.88 16.78
N GLU A 39 -5.79 2.17 17.28
CA GLU A 39 -6.04 2.41 18.70
C GLU A 39 -5.82 1.18 19.61
N LEU A 40 -5.82 -0.03 19.04
CA LEU A 40 -5.83 -1.30 19.74
C LEU A 40 -4.59 -2.15 19.48
N ILE A 41 -3.63 -1.70 18.65
CA ILE A 41 -2.45 -2.50 18.27
C ILE A 41 -1.52 -2.83 19.44
N TYR A 42 -1.51 -2.05 20.51
CA TYR A 42 -0.52 -2.21 21.56
C TYR A 42 -0.77 -3.47 22.38
N ALA A 43 0.29 -4.23 22.67
CA ALA A 43 0.17 -5.52 23.37
C ALA A 43 -0.62 -5.43 24.69
N ASP A 44 -0.65 -4.27 25.36
CA ASP A 44 -1.46 -4.03 26.54
C ASP A 44 -2.96 -4.32 26.35
N PHE A 45 -3.49 -4.19 25.12
CA PHE A 45 -4.87 -4.54 24.79
C PHE A 45 -5.08 -6.04 24.52
N HIS A 46 -4.01 -6.82 24.41
CA HIS A 46 -4.03 -8.23 24.03
C HIS A 46 -3.63 -9.13 25.22
N GLU A 47 -4.31 -9.01 26.35
CA GLU A 47 -3.95 -9.65 27.62
C GLU A 47 -3.76 -11.18 27.50
N GLU A 48 -4.74 -11.87 26.91
CA GLU A 48 -4.68 -13.32 26.71
C GLU A 48 -3.48 -13.74 25.86
N LEU A 49 -3.15 -12.95 24.84
CA LEU A 49 -2.00 -13.21 23.97
C LEU A 49 -0.68 -13.00 24.72
N ARG A 50 -0.60 -11.97 25.56
CA ARG A 50 0.61 -11.67 26.36
C ARG A 50 0.98 -12.79 27.32
N ASN A 51 -0.01 -13.52 27.81
CA ASN A 51 0.18 -14.62 28.74
C ASN A 51 0.76 -15.87 28.08
N THR A 52 0.73 -15.95 26.74
CA THR A 52 1.27 -17.09 25.98
C THR A 52 2.80 -17.14 26.00
N ASP A 53 3.35 -18.36 25.99
CA ASP A 53 4.80 -18.55 25.83
C ASP A 53 5.30 -18.09 24.46
N ALA A 54 4.43 -18.14 23.44
CA ALA A 54 4.72 -17.61 22.11
C ALA A 54 5.02 -16.10 22.17
N PHE A 55 4.20 -15.33 22.89
CA PHE A 55 4.42 -13.90 23.07
C PHE A 55 5.69 -13.60 23.88
N LYS A 56 5.97 -14.37 24.93
CA LYS A 56 7.22 -14.21 25.71
C LYS A 56 8.45 -14.39 24.80
N LYS A 57 8.43 -15.40 23.93
CA LYS A 57 9.49 -15.64 22.94
C LYS A 57 9.58 -14.48 21.94
N VAL A 58 8.45 -14.00 21.41
CA VAL A 58 8.41 -12.84 20.50
C VAL A 58 9.05 -11.61 21.13
N ARG A 59 8.67 -11.28 22.36
CA ARG A 59 9.19 -10.12 23.09
C ARG A 59 10.72 -10.19 23.25
N ASN A 60 11.25 -11.38 23.49
CA ASN A 60 12.70 -11.59 23.61
C ASN A 60 13.43 -11.56 22.26
N SER A 61 12.74 -11.90 21.16
CA SER A 61 13.31 -11.88 19.81
C SER A 61 13.29 -10.50 19.15
N LEU A 62 12.34 -9.64 19.51
CA LEU A 62 12.24 -8.27 19.01
C LEU A 62 13.27 -7.38 19.74
N GLY A 63 14.45 -7.22 19.15
CA GLY A 63 15.61 -6.59 19.82
C GLY A 63 15.78 -5.10 19.54
N LYS A 64 15.36 -4.63 18.36
CA LYS A 64 15.45 -3.22 17.94
C LYS A 64 14.07 -2.65 17.66
N ARG A 65 13.98 -1.32 17.71
CA ARG A 65 12.79 -0.60 17.27
C ARG A 65 12.62 -0.80 15.77
N GLN A 66 11.37 -0.94 15.34
CA GLN A 66 10.95 -1.31 13.98
C GLN A 66 11.19 -2.78 13.59
N ASP A 67 11.80 -3.60 14.43
CA ASP A 67 11.83 -5.04 14.20
C ASP A 67 10.40 -5.56 14.06
N GLU A 68 10.20 -6.45 13.10
CA GLU A 68 8.92 -7.09 12.83
C GLU A 68 9.08 -8.60 12.77
N MET A 69 8.06 -9.32 13.22
CA MET A 69 8.06 -10.78 13.20
C MET A 69 6.64 -11.31 13.01
N LYS A 70 6.51 -12.40 12.26
CA LYS A 70 5.25 -13.09 12.05
C LYS A 70 5.35 -14.52 12.56
N ILE A 71 4.50 -14.90 13.50
CA ILE A 71 4.51 -16.26 14.06
C ILE A 71 3.13 -16.89 14.08
N TRP A 72 3.07 -18.20 13.81
CA TRP A 72 1.86 -18.99 13.97
C TRP A 72 1.63 -19.32 15.44
N ILE A 73 0.42 -19.04 15.93
CA ILE A 73 0.00 -19.33 17.30
C ILE A 73 -1.26 -20.18 17.23
N THR A 74 -1.23 -21.33 17.91
CA THR A 74 -2.42 -22.16 18.12
C THR A 74 -3.34 -21.45 19.13
N LEU A 75 -4.61 -21.26 18.77
CA LEU A 75 -5.54 -20.53 19.62
C LEU A 75 -6.08 -21.41 20.75
N SER A 76 -5.79 -21.03 22.01
CA SER A 76 -6.48 -21.56 23.19
C SER A 76 -7.95 -21.16 23.19
N LYS A 77 -8.76 -21.71 24.10
CA LYS A 77 -10.17 -21.32 24.24
C LYS A 77 -10.33 -19.83 24.55
N GLU A 78 -9.46 -19.23 25.36
CA GLU A 78 -9.52 -17.78 25.64
C GLU A 78 -9.15 -16.95 24.41
N LEU A 79 -8.11 -17.36 23.68
CA LEU A 79 -7.70 -16.67 22.46
C LEU A 79 -8.77 -16.77 21.36
N GLN A 80 -9.44 -17.92 21.22
CA GLN A 80 -10.55 -18.05 20.27
C GLN A 80 -11.64 -17.04 20.57
N LYS A 81 -12.10 -16.92 21.83
CA LYS A 81 -13.11 -15.92 22.20
C LYS A 81 -12.66 -14.47 21.94
N THR A 82 -11.36 -14.22 22.04
CA THR A 82 -10.78 -12.89 21.85
C THR A 82 -10.71 -12.49 20.36
N TYR A 83 -10.34 -13.44 19.49
CA TYR A 83 -10.03 -13.16 18.08
C TYR A 83 -11.04 -13.70 17.07
N LEU A 84 -11.99 -14.51 17.53
CA LEU A 84 -13.03 -15.14 16.73
C LEU A 84 -14.38 -14.98 17.41
N ASP A 85 -15.44 -14.87 16.62
CA ASP A 85 -16.80 -15.10 17.10
C ASP A 85 -17.17 -16.60 17.05
N GLU A 86 -18.42 -16.91 17.40
CA GLU A 86 -18.93 -18.29 17.42
C GLU A 86 -18.95 -18.94 16.03
N GLU A 87 -19.04 -18.13 14.96
CA GLU A 87 -19.07 -18.56 13.57
C GLU A 87 -17.67 -18.61 12.92
N GLY A 88 -16.63 -18.24 13.67
CA GLY A 88 -15.23 -18.23 13.20
C GLY A 88 -14.82 -16.97 12.43
N SER A 89 -15.63 -15.91 12.45
CA SER A 89 -15.28 -14.61 11.88
C SER A 89 -14.24 -13.89 12.74
N ILE A 90 -13.30 -13.20 12.10
CA ILE A 90 -12.20 -12.53 12.80
C ILE A 90 -12.71 -11.24 13.47
N GLN A 91 -12.49 -11.12 14.78
CA GLN A 91 -12.87 -9.96 15.59
C GLN A 91 -11.76 -9.53 16.54
N PHE A 92 -11.81 -8.29 17.02
CA PHE A 92 -11.02 -7.83 18.16
C PHE A 92 -11.63 -6.56 18.77
N GLY A 93 -11.60 -6.43 20.10
CA GLY A 93 -12.07 -5.22 20.79
C GLY A 93 -13.55 -4.87 20.51
N GLY A 94 -14.40 -5.89 20.36
CA GLY A 94 -15.83 -5.73 20.07
C GLY A 94 -16.14 -5.28 18.63
N LYS A 95 -15.16 -5.35 17.72
CA LYS A 95 -15.31 -4.99 16.31
C LYS A 95 -14.92 -6.18 15.42
N TYR A 96 -15.62 -6.37 14.31
CA TYR A 96 -15.15 -7.23 13.23
C TYR A 96 -13.96 -6.60 12.54
N LEU A 97 -12.93 -7.39 12.27
CA LEU A 97 -11.76 -6.91 11.56
C LEU A 97 -12.04 -6.95 10.06
N LYS A 98 -11.65 -5.88 9.36
CA LYS A 98 -11.72 -5.85 7.90
C LYS A 98 -10.53 -6.63 7.35
N GLN A 99 -10.82 -7.52 6.40
CA GLN A 99 -9.78 -8.13 5.61
C GLN A 99 -9.06 -7.01 4.85
N THR A 100 -7.76 -6.88 5.11
CA THR A 100 -6.89 -6.09 4.27
C THR A 100 -6.49 -6.97 3.10
N CYS A 101 -6.75 -6.53 1.87
CA CYS A 101 -6.11 -7.11 0.71
C CYS A 101 -4.61 -7.14 1.00
N GLN A 102 -4.02 -8.34 1.07
CA GLN A 102 -2.57 -8.41 1.06
C GLN A 102 -2.14 -7.81 -0.29
N GLU A 103 -1.45 -6.68 -0.24
CA GLU A 103 -0.41 -6.36 -1.20
C GLU A 103 0.70 -7.41 -1.04
N ASP A 104 0.37 -8.66 -1.33
CA ASP A 104 1.37 -9.69 -1.51
C ASP A 104 2.05 -9.31 -2.82
N THR A 105 3.32 -8.94 -2.71
CA THR A 105 4.23 -8.66 -3.82
C THR A 105 4.31 -9.83 -4.84
N LYS A 106 3.68 -10.97 -4.54
CA LYS A 106 3.47 -12.12 -5.42
C LYS A 106 2.25 -11.98 -6.35
N GLU A 107 1.17 -11.33 -5.94
CA GLU A 107 0.07 -11.01 -6.84
C GLU A 107 0.42 -9.88 -7.79
N HIS A 108 1.27 -8.93 -7.41
CA HIS A 108 1.89 -8.03 -8.39
C HIS A 108 2.73 -8.82 -9.40
N SER A 109 3.50 -9.84 -9.01
CA SER A 109 4.17 -10.72 -9.98
C SER A 109 3.16 -11.45 -10.86
N ASN A 110 2.07 -11.98 -10.32
CA ASN A 110 1.12 -12.79 -11.10
C ASN A 110 0.20 -11.94 -11.98
N LEU A 111 -0.33 -10.81 -11.49
CA LEU A 111 -1.06 -9.82 -12.27
C LEU A 111 -0.13 -9.11 -13.26
N THR A 112 1.12 -8.79 -12.90
CA THR A 112 2.10 -8.29 -13.87
C THR A 112 2.42 -9.34 -14.91
N LYS A 113 2.57 -10.62 -14.55
CA LYS A 113 2.77 -11.72 -15.52
C LYS A 113 1.52 -12.03 -16.35
N ILE A 114 0.32 -11.83 -15.80
CA ILE A 114 -0.96 -12.01 -16.52
C ILE A 114 -1.19 -10.82 -17.45
N LEU A 115 -0.90 -9.59 -17.02
CA LEU A 115 -0.90 -8.38 -17.84
C LEU A 115 0.18 -8.44 -18.92
N GLU A 116 1.41 -8.86 -18.57
CA GLU A 116 2.50 -9.14 -19.52
C GLU A 116 2.03 -10.20 -20.53
N LYS A 117 1.43 -11.32 -20.08
CA LYS A 117 0.89 -12.35 -21.00
C LYS A 117 -0.30 -11.90 -21.84
N LEU A 118 -1.12 -10.97 -21.36
CA LEU A 118 -2.24 -10.39 -22.11
C LEU A 118 -1.73 -9.37 -23.15
N VAL A 119 -0.67 -8.64 -22.82
CA VAL A 119 0.06 -7.72 -23.71
C VAL A 119 0.90 -8.49 -24.74
N GLU A 120 1.56 -9.59 -24.36
CA GLU A 120 2.34 -10.49 -25.22
C GLU A 120 1.53 -11.20 -26.30
N LYS A 121 0.19 -11.28 -26.12
CA LYS A 121 -0.74 -11.85 -27.11
C LYS A 121 -1.17 -10.85 -28.19
N SER A 122 -0.82 -9.59 -28.04
CA SER A 122 -0.87 -8.58 -29.10
C SER A 122 0.54 -8.37 -29.65
N ASP A 123 0.71 -7.86 -30.87
CA ASP A 123 2.00 -7.65 -31.57
C ASP A 123 3.02 -6.73 -30.84
N LYS A 124 2.80 -6.41 -29.56
CA LYS A 124 3.53 -5.48 -28.69
C LYS A 124 4.90 -5.96 -28.20
N LYS A 125 5.35 -7.18 -28.53
CA LYS A 125 6.60 -7.75 -27.99
C LYS A 125 7.87 -7.02 -28.48
N GLU A 126 7.80 -6.38 -29.64
CA GLU A 126 8.87 -5.56 -30.19
C GLU A 126 8.82 -4.12 -29.68
N GLU A 127 7.62 -3.57 -29.51
CA GLU A 127 7.40 -2.25 -28.90
C GLU A 127 7.85 -2.22 -27.43
N GLU A 128 7.51 -3.23 -26.62
CA GLU A 128 7.88 -3.25 -25.19
C GLU A 128 9.40 -3.34 -24.95
N LYS A 129 10.12 -4.07 -25.81
CA LYS A 129 11.60 -4.10 -25.80
C LYS A 129 12.19 -2.74 -26.16
N ASN A 130 11.59 -2.03 -27.11
CA ASN A 130 11.99 -0.68 -27.47
C ASN A 130 11.71 0.31 -26.34
N LEU A 131 10.58 0.20 -25.65
CA LEU A 131 10.22 1.08 -24.53
C LEU A 131 11.17 0.93 -23.34
N LYS A 132 11.53 -0.30 -22.94
CA LYS A 132 12.51 -0.52 -21.85
C LYS A 132 13.87 0.12 -22.16
N HIS A 133 14.34 0.01 -23.40
CA HIS A 133 15.59 0.67 -23.83
C HIS A 133 15.47 2.21 -23.91
N ILE A 134 14.27 2.76 -24.14
CA ILE A 134 14.00 4.19 -24.07
C ILE A 134 14.02 4.67 -22.61
N VAL A 135 13.43 3.91 -21.68
CA VAL A 135 13.41 4.22 -20.25
C VAL A 135 14.82 4.39 -19.68
N ASP A 136 15.75 3.50 -20.04
CA ASP A 136 17.15 3.58 -19.59
C ASP A 136 17.86 4.87 -20.04
N LYS A 137 17.33 5.56 -21.06
CA LYS A 137 17.88 6.80 -21.60
C LYS A 137 17.19 8.06 -21.08
N PHE A 138 16.05 7.92 -20.41
CA PHE A 138 15.38 9.06 -19.78
C PHE A 138 16.24 9.58 -18.62
N ILE A 139 16.41 10.90 -18.56
CA ILE A 139 17.05 11.54 -17.41
C ILE A 139 15.94 11.92 -16.41
N LEU A 140 15.28 10.89 -15.89
CA LEU A 140 14.14 11.02 -14.98
C LEU A 140 14.18 9.94 -13.91
N GLU A 141 14.21 10.35 -12.65
CA GLU A 141 14.06 9.43 -11.52
C GLU A 141 12.63 8.92 -11.41
N LYS A 142 12.45 7.73 -10.84
CA LYS A 142 11.13 7.18 -10.54
C LYS A 142 10.34 8.14 -9.65
N PHE A 143 9.03 8.21 -9.88
CA PHE A 143 8.13 9.03 -9.08
C PHE A 143 8.09 8.55 -7.63
N ASN A 144 8.36 9.47 -6.71
CA ASN A 144 8.20 9.24 -5.28
C ASN A 144 7.19 10.22 -4.70
N TYR A 145 5.99 9.74 -4.38
CA TYR A 145 4.91 10.59 -3.89
C TYR A 145 5.22 11.31 -2.56
N LYS A 146 6.21 10.86 -1.79
CA LYS A 146 6.59 11.49 -0.50
C LYS A 146 7.51 12.69 -0.69
N THR A 147 8.36 12.67 -1.70
CA THR A 147 9.46 13.62 -1.88
C THR A 147 9.35 14.44 -3.16
N SER A 148 8.72 13.88 -4.19
CA SER A 148 8.61 14.50 -5.51
C SER A 148 7.33 15.33 -5.62
N ASN A 149 7.43 16.54 -6.17
CA ASN A 149 6.27 17.30 -6.58
C ASN A 149 5.69 16.69 -7.86
N VAL A 150 4.47 16.13 -7.79
CA VAL A 150 3.84 15.43 -8.92
C VAL A 150 3.75 16.27 -10.19
N ARG A 151 3.51 17.59 -10.08
CA ARG A 151 3.41 18.48 -11.25
C ARG A 151 4.76 18.66 -11.92
N GLN A 152 5.78 19.01 -11.14
CA GLN A 152 7.14 19.20 -11.68
C GLN A 152 7.71 17.90 -12.26
N TRP A 153 7.43 16.78 -11.60
CA TRP A 153 7.85 15.47 -12.06
C TRP A 153 7.19 15.09 -13.39
N LEU A 154 5.86 15.26 -13.50
CA LEU A 154 5.13 15.04 -14.74
C LEU A 154 5.59 15.95 -15.88
N ASP A 155 5.87 17.22 -15.60
CA ASP A 155 6.37 18.14 -16.63
C ASP A 155 7.75 17.69 -17.13
N THR A 156 8.58 17.08 -16.27
CA THR A 156 9.86 16.49 -16.68
C THR A 156 9.64 15.22 -17.50
N PHE A 157 8.70 14.37 -17.09
CA PHE A 157 8.31 13.19 -17.85
C PHE A 157 7.81 13.54 -19.27
N GLU A 158 6.93 14.53 -19.40
CA GLU A 158 6.42 14.95 -20.71
C GLU A 158 7.52 15.55 -21.61
N LYS A 159 8.47 16.30 -21.03
CA LYS A 159 9.64 16.80 -21.77
C LYS A 159 10.49 15.66 -22.30
N GLU A 160 10.71 14.62 -21.51
CA GLU A 160 11.44 13.43 -21.93
C GLU A 160 10.67 12.65 -23.00
N CYS A 161 9.34 12.49 -22.86
CA CYS A 161 8.50 11.95 -23.94
C CYS A 161 8.66 12.73 -25.24
N GLY A 162 8.67 14.07 -25.17
CA GLY A 162 8.93 14.93 -26.32
C GLY A 162 10.33 14.74 -26.91
N ARG A 163 11.36 14.59 -26.06
CA ARG A 163 12.76 14.35 -26.48
C ARG A 163 12.91 13.07 -27.31
N PHE A 164 12.16 12.04 -26.96
CA PHE A 164 12.14 10.76 -27.70
C PHE A 164 11.00 10.63 -28.72
N LYS A 165 10.28 11.72 -29.01
CA LYS A 165 9.16 11.77 -29.97
C LYS A 165 8.06 10.75 -29.68
N ILE A 166 7.76 10.53 -28.40
CA ILE A 166 6.64 9.70 -27.97
C ILE A 166 5.37 10.57 -28.02
N GLU A 167 4.67 10.50 -29.14
CA GLU A 167 3.51 11.36 -29.41
C GLU A 167 2.19 10.71 -28.99
N ARG A 168 2.09 9.39 -29.12
CA ARG A 168 0.89 8.61 -28.82
C ARG A 168 0.61 8.55 -27.34
N ASP A 169 -0.63 8.85 -26.97
CA ASP A 169 -1.06 8.86 -25.58
C ASP A 169 -1.03 7.46 -24.95
N GLU A 170 -1.38 6.42 -25.71
CA GLU A 170 -1.26 5.03 -25.24
C GLU A 170 0.18 4.69 -24.82
N THR A 171 1.15 5.09 -25.65
CA THR A 171 2.57 4.83 -25.40
C THR A 171 3.09 5.62 -24.20
N LYS A 172 2.62 6.87 -24.00
CA LYS A 172 2.96 7.65 -22.80
C LYS A 172 2.41 7.00 -21.54
N ILE A 173 1.18 6.49 -21.59
CA ILE A 173 0.54 5.80 -20.47
C ILE A 173 1.32 4.51 -20.14
N GLU A 174 1.66 3.71 -21.14
CA GLU A 174 2.45 2.49 -20.93
C GLU A 174 3.85 2.79 -20.35
N LEU A 175 4.52 3.85 -20.84
CA LEU A 175 5.81 4.28 -20.30
C LEU A 175 5.70 4.81 -18.87
N LEU A 176 4.64 5.54 -18.54
CA LEU A 176 4.41 6.09 -17.21
C LEU A 176 4.55 4.98 -16.15
N ARG A 177 3.98 3.79 -16.40
CA ARG A 177 4.08 2.63 -15.50
C ARG A 177 5.52 2.31 -15.10
N LEU A 178 6.46 2.39 -16.03
CA LEU A 178 7.87 2.02 -15.81
C LEU A 178 8.60 3.02 -14.89
N PHE A 179 8.07 4.24 -14.76
CA PHE A 179 8.59 5.28 -13.88
C PHE A 179 7.84 5.42 -12.55
N LEU A 180 6.83 4.58 -12.29
CA LEU A 180 6.13 4.54 -11.00
C LEU A 180 6.72 3.42 -10.13
N ASP A 181 6.74 3.63 -8.80
CA ASP A 181 7.16 2.63 -7.82
C ASP A 181 6.18 2.53 -6.65
N GLY A 182 6.10 1.34 -6.02
CA GLY A 182 5.19 1.02 -4.92
C GLY A 182 3.77 1.54 -5.17
N VAL A 183 3.31 2.43 -4.29
CA VAL A 183 1.97 3.07 -4.32
C VAL A 183 1.62 3.69 -5.69
N GLY A 184 2.61 4.18 -6.44
CA GLY A 184 2.37 4.69 -7.80
C GLY A 184 1.98 3.59 -8.78
N GLN A 185 2.59 2.41 -8.70
CA GLN A 185 2.22 1.26 -9.54
C GLN A 185 0.85 0.72 -9.16
N ASP A 186 0.52 0.70 -7.86
CA ASP A 186 -0.79 0.25 -7.37
C ASP A 186 -1.91 1.16 -7.87
N TRP A 187 -1.66 2.48 -7.88
CA TRP A 187 -2.56 3.46 -8.49
C TRP A 187 -2.71 3.23 -9.99
N TYR A 188 -1.61 3.01 -10.72
CA TYR A 188 -1.64 2.76 -12.16
C TYR A 188 -2.50 1.54 -12.48
N ILE A 189 -2.25 0.41 -11.82
CA ILE A 189 -2.98 -0.84 -12.01
C ILE A 189 -4.47 -0.63 -11.70
N SER A 190 -4.78 0.02 -10.58
CA SER A 190 -6.17 0.31 -10.21
C SER A 190 -6.88 1.19 -11.25
N THR A 191 -6.17 2.15 -11.86
CA THR A 191 -6.72 3.05 -12.87
C THR A 191 -6.96 2.34 -14.20
N VAL A 192 -6.07 1.42 -14.60
CA VAL A 192 -6.27 0.56 -15.79
C VAL A 192 -7.46 -0.38 -15.59
N ILE A 193 -7.55 -1.07 -14.44
CA ILE A 193 -8.61 -2.07 -14.17
C ILE A 193 -10.00 -1.44 -14.22
N LYS A 194 -10.14 -0.20 -13.77
CA LYS A 194 -11.43 0.49 -13.75
C LYS A 194 -11.85 1.04 -15.11
N GLU A 195 -11.00 0.88 -16.14
CA GLU A 195 -11.19 1.47 -17.48
C GLU A 195 -11.56 2.96 -17.44
N GLU A 196 -11.19 3.65 -16.35
CA GLU A 196 -11.83 4.93 -16.01
C GLU A 196 -11.52 5.99 -17.08
N HIS A 197 -10.41 5.84 -17.81
CA HIS A 197 -9.86 6.84 -18.73
C HIS A 197 -9.17 6.21 -19.95
N GLU A 198 -9.93 5.59 -20.86
CA GLU A 198 -9.41 5.05 -22.14
C GLU A 198 -8.47 6.04 -22.85
N ASN A 199 -7.19 5.65 -22.97
CA ASN A 199 -6.15 6.19 -23.85
C ASN A 199 -5.95 7.73 -23.90
N ASN A 200 -6.48 8.49 -22.94
CA ASN A 200 -6.36 9.94 -22.91
C ASN A 200 -5.29 10.39 -21.90
N TRP A 201 -4.13 10.81 -22.42
CA TRP A 201 -3.01 11.20 -21.57
C TRP A 201 -3.33 12.39 -20.65
N GLN A 202 -4.09 13.38 -21.14
CA GLN A 202 -4.45 14.55 -20.34
C GLN A 202 -5.30 14.17 -19.13
N ARG A 203 -6.20 13.20 -19.30
CA ARG A 203 -7.02 12.71 -18.20
C ARG A 203 -6.18 11.93 -17.18
N TRP A 204 -5.27 11.09 -17.64
CA TRP A 204 -4.29 10.40 -16.80
C TRP A 204 -3.43 11.37 -15.98
N LYS A 205 -2.91 12.43 -16.63
CA LYS A 205 -2.16 13.51 -15.98
C LYS A 205 -2.99 14.16 -14.87
N GLN A 206 -4.24 14.50 -15.16
CA GLN A 206 -5.13 15.15 -14.20
C GLN A 206 -5.36 14.28 -12.95
N VAL A 207 -5.70 13.00 -13.13
CA VAL A 207 -6.00 12.11 -12.00
C VAL A 207 -4.75 11.77 -11.20
N LEU A 208 -3.59 11.63 -11.85
CA LEU A 208 -2.32 11.46 -11.13
C LEU A 208 -2.01 12.68 -10.25
N ILE A 209 -2.20 13.89 -10.79
CA ILE A 209 -2.05 15.14 -10.03
C ILE A 209 -3.06 15.20 -8.89
N GLU A 210 -4.34 14.90 -9.11
CA GLU A 210 -5.38 14.94 -8.06
C GLU A 210 -5.11 13.95 -6.93
N THR A 211 -4.55 12.78 -7.28
CA THR A 211 -4.23 11.70 -6.33
C THR A 211 -3.01 12.05 -5.49
N PHE A 212 -1.94 12.54 -6.11
CA PHE A 212 -0.63 12.71 -5.46
C PHE A 212 -0.24 14.16 -5.18
N SER A 213 -1.07 15.15 -5.53
CA SER A 213 -0.87 16.53 -5.06
C SER A 213 -1.09 16.58 -3.56
N ASN A 214 -0.13 17.16 -2.84
CA ASN A 214 -0.25 17.41 -1.40
C ASN A 214 -1.55 18.18 -1.08
N LYS A 215 -2.59 17.51 -0.58
CA LYS A 215 -3.85 18.11 -0.10
C LYS A 215 -3.69 18.95 1.19
N ARG A 216 -2.46 19.31 1.57
CA ARG A 216 -2.17 20.13 2.76
C ARG A 216 -2.63 21.58 2.60
N TRP A 217 -2.84 22.08 1.38
CA TRP A 217 -3.30 23.45 1.13
C TRP A 217 -4.79 23.55 0.79
N SER A 218 -5.40 22.55 0.15
CA SER A 218 -6.82 22.59 -0.24
C SER A 218 -7.78 22.60 0.95
N ASN A 219 -7.44 21.90 2.04
CA ASN A 219 -8.26 21.90 3.26
C ASN A 219 -8.21 23.25 4.01
N ARG A 220 -7.11 24.02 3.88
CA ARG A 220 -7.03 25.37 4.46
C ARG A 220 -7.83 26.38 3.66
N THR A 221 -7.85 26.28 2.32
CA THR A 221 -8.66 27.18 1.48
C THR A 221 -10.16 26.92 1.66
N TYR A 222 -10.58 25.66 1.81
CA TYR A 222 -11.97 25.32 2.12
C TYR A 222 -12.40 25.87 3.48
N ALA A 223 -11.57 25.71 4.52
CA ALA A 223 -11.85 26.29 5.84
C ALA A 223 -11.86 27.83 5.84
N HIS A 224 -11.04 28.48 5.00
CA HIS A 224 -11.00 29.93 4.89
C HIS A 224 -12.22 30.51 4.15
N TYR A 225 -12.76 29.79 3.15
CA TYR A 225 -13.99 30.19 2.45
C TYR A 225 -15.25 29.94 3.27
N PHE A 226 -15.28 28.92 4.12
CA PHE A 226 -16.43 28.66 5.00
C PHE A 226 -16.53 29.63 6.18
N ARG A 227 -15.42 30.22 6.64
CA ARG A 227 -15.44 31.27 7.68
C ARG A 227 -15.98 32.63 7.22
N TYR A 228 -16.24 32.83 5.94
CA TYR A 228 -16.81 34.07 5.39
C TYR A 228 -18.25 33.92 4.86
N LYS A 229 -18.90 32.77 5.09
CA LYS A 229 -20.33 32.59 4.78
C LYS A 229 -21.26 32.53 6.00
N GLU A 230 -20.71 32.62 7.21
CA GLU A 230 -21.47 32.87 8.45
C GLU A 230 -21.07 34.23 9.04
N GLY A 231 -21.30 35.28 8.25
CA GLY A 231 -21.26 36.68 8.66
C GLY A 231 -22.36 37.44 7.95
#